data_AF-A0A6N7CPP9-F1
#
_entry.id   AF-A0A6N7CPP9-F1
#
_cell.length_a   1.000
_cell.length_b   1.000
_cell.length_c   1.000
_cell.angle_alpha   90.00
_cell.angle_beta   90.00
_cell.angle_gamma   90.00
#
_symmetry.space_group_name_H-M   'P 1'
#
loop_
_entity.id
_entity.type
_entity.pdbx_description
1 polymer ?
#
loop_
_entity_poly.entity_id
_entity_poly.type
_entity_poly.pdbx_seq_one_letter_code
_entity_poly.pdbx_strand_id
1 'polypeptide(L)'
;MAYLSVLMPMEQAVCLQATLRRDADSLIATGDSGGRTRNQLMADLLFDRGTGASVASGVPVAVNLVISDEALLAGENEAADVAGFGPVPAGIARQLVANALDGDTAVTLRNVYSCPLSGALTAMESQSRAFPKGLRTLIDLRDRTCRTPWCDAPIRHHDHILSRRNKGATTAHNGAGLCAACNYAKEGDGWTARPVRRHGRTHLFDLGTPTGHHYRSAAPRLPSAARRSEIEAILIAHLRAS
;
A
#
# COMPACT_ATOMS: atom_id res chain seq x y z
N MET A 1 7.39 5.07 -14.04
CA MET A 1 8.27 4.05 -14.64
C MET A 1 8.89 3.24 -13.51
N ALA A 2 8.88 1.91 -13.61
CA ALA A 2 9.44 0.99 -12.62
C ALA A 2 10.25 -0.11 -13.34
N TYR A 3 11.18 -0.74 -12.64
CA TYR A 3 11.94 -1.88 -13.18
C TYR A 3 11.36 -3.19 -12.66
N LEU A 4 11.04 -4.11 -13.57
CA LEU A 4 10.78 -5.51 -13.27
C LEU A 4 12.02 -6.31 -13.65
N SER A 5 12.61 -7.03 -12.68
CA SER A 5 13.77 -7.89 -12.91
C SER A 5 13.46 -9.31 -12.46
N VAL A 6 13.89 -10.29 -13.25
CA VAL A 6 13.65 -11.72 -13.02
C VAL A 6 14.96 -12.46 -13.21
N LEU A 7 15.31 -13.32 -12.24
CA LEU A 7 16.43 -14.25 -12.34
C LEU A 7 15.90 -15.61 -12.79
N MET A 8 16.43 -16.14 -13.89
CA MET A 8 15.99 -17.41 -14.47
C MET A 8 17.14 -18.10 -15.21
N PRO A 9 17.02 -19.40 -15.56
CA PRO A 9 18.00 -20.09 -16.39
C PRO A 9 18.27 -19.36 -17.71
N MET A 10 19.52 -19.37 -18.16
CA MET A 10 20.00 -18.59 -19.31
C MET A 10 19.18 -18.88 -20.57
N GLU A 11 18.91 -20.16 -20.85
CA GLU A 11 18.16 -20.60 -22.02
C GLU A 11 16.73 -20.03 -22.05
N GLN A 12 16.10 -19.90 -20.88
CA GLN A 12 14.77 -19.34 -20.76
C GLN A 12 14.79 -17.82 -20.96
N ALA A 13 15.79 -17.13 -20.40
CA ALA A 13 15.95 -15.69 -20.57
C ALA A 13 16.20 -15.31 -22.05
N VAL A 14 17.06 -16.06 -22.74
CA VAL A 14 17.35 -15.86 -24.16
C VAL A 14 16.12 -16.16 -25.02
N CYS A 15 15.40 -17.25 -24.73
CA CYS A 15 14.17 -17.60 -25.43
C CYS A 15 13.10 -16.51 -25.28
N LEU A 16 12.89 -16.01 -24.07
CA LEU A 16 11.94 -14.95 -23.77
C LEU A 16 12.30 -13.66 -24.53
N GLN A 17 13.56 -13.23 -24.45
CA GLN A 17 14.01 -12.00 -25.10
C GLN A 17 13.95 -12.10 -26.63
N ALA A 18 14.36 -13.23 -27.21
CA ALA A 18 14.28 -13.46 -28.65
C ALA A 18 12.82 -13.45 -29.14
N THR A 19 11.90 -14.02 -28.36
CA THR A 19 10.48 -14.07 -28.70
C THR A 19 9.84 -12.69 -28.65
N LEU A 20 10.00 -11.96 -27.55
CA LEU A 20 9.49 -10.58 -27.42
C LEU A 20 10.03 -9.67 -28.52
N ARG A 21 11.32 -9.81 -28.86
CA ARG A 21 11.94 -9.02 -29.94
C ARG A 21 11.34 -9.33 -31.30
N ARG A 22 11.19 -10.62 -31.64
CA ARG A 22 10.60 -11.06 -32.91
C ARG A 22 9.19 -10.49 -33.10
N ASP A 23 8.39 -10.53 -32.05
CA ASP A 23 6.99 -10.11 -32.13
C ASP A 23 6.86 -8.58 -32.15
N ALA A 24 7.71 -7.86 -31.41
CA ALA A 24 7.83 -6.42 -31.53
C ALA A 24 8.28 -5.99 -32.94
N ASP A 25 9.23 -6.71 -33.54
CA ASP A 25 9.66 -6.48 -34.93
C ASP A 25 8.53 -6.74 -35.94
N SER A 26 7.71 -7.77 -35.71
CA SER A 26 6.53 -8.04 -36.52
C SER A 26 5.53 -6.88 -36.45
N LEU A 27 5.21 -6.38 -35.26
CA LEU A 27 4.28 -5.24 -35.08
C LEU A 27 4.79 -3.95 -35.74
N ILE A 28 6.11 -3.74 -35.74
CA ILE A 28 6.70 -2.61 -36.47
C ILE A 28 6.58 -2.82 -37.97
N ALA A 29 6.87 -4.02 -38.47
CA ALA A 29 6.83 -4.33 -39.89
C ALA A 29 5.41 -4.29 -40.48
N THR A 30 4.38 -4.67 -39.72
CA THR A 30 2.98 -4.63 -40.16
C THR A 30 2.36 -3.24 -40.04
N GLY A 31 3.02 -2.29 -39.39
CA GLY A 31 2.50 -0.94 -39.14
C GLY A 31 1.65 -0.82 -37.87
N ASP A 32 1.44 -1.92 -37.14
CA ASP A 32 0.62 -1.96 -35.91
C ASP A 32 1.35 -1.43 -34.66
N SER A 33 2.56 -0.89 -34.84
CA SER A 33 3.34 -0.30 -33.75
C SER A 33 2.64 0.87 -33.05
N GLY A 34 1.73 1.58 -33.73
CA GLY A 34 1.11 2.79 -33.18
C GLY A 34 2.13 3.87 -32.80
N GLY A 35 3.27 3.94 -33.52
CA GLY A 35 4.35 4.89 -33.24
C GLY A 35 5.28 4.50 -32.08
N ARG A 36 5.08 3.34 -31.45
CA ARG A 36 5.94 2.85 -30.35
C ARG A 36 7.24 2.26 -30.86
N THR A 37 8.29 2.45 -30.08
CA THR A 37 9.61 1.85 -30.34
C THR A 37 9.59 0.34 -30.05
N ARG A 38 10.55 -0.39 -30.63
CA ARG A 38 10.75 -1.82 -30.35
C ARG A 38 10.77 -2.14 -28.85
N ASN A 39 11.51 -1.37 -28.06
CA ASN A 39 11.64 -1.62 -26.62
C ASN A 39 10.34 -1.37 -25.85
N GLN A 40 9.54 -0.38 -26.27
CA GLN A 40 8.21 -0.16 -25.71
C GLN A 40 7.28 -1.34 -26.04
N LEU A 41 7.28 -1.81 -27.30
CA LEU A 41 6.49 -2.96 -27.71
C LEU A 41 6.92 -4.25 -26.99
N MET A 42 8.22 -4.46 -26.79
CA MET A 42 8.72 -5.61 -26.02
C MET A 42 8.24 -5.57 -24.56
N ALA A 43 8.15 -4.38 -23.95
CA ALA A 43 7.63 -4.22 -22.59
C ALA A 43 6.11 -4.46 -22.54
N ASP A 44 5.36 -3.93 -23.50
CA ASP A 44 3.90 -4.15 -23.64
C ASP A 44 3.60 -5.65 -23.82
N LEU A 45 4.32 -6.32 -24.73
CA LEU A 45 4.17 -7.76 -24.99
C LEU A 45 4.53 -8.62 -23.79
N LEU A 46 5.54 -8.22 -23.00
CA LEU A 46 5.88 -8.91 -21.75
C LEU A 46 4.74 -8.79 -20.73
N PHE A 47 4.13 -7.62 -20.62
CA PHE A 47 2.98 -7.39 -19.76
C PHE A 47 1.76 -8.20 -20.23
N ASP A 48 1.41 -8.14 -21.51
CA ASP A 48 0.28 -8.85 -22.11
C ASP A 48 0.36 -10.35 -21.87
N ARG A 49 1.54 -10.93 -22.08
CA ARG A 49 1.77 -12.38 -21.91
C ARG A 49 1.90 -12.80 -20.46
N GLY A 50 2.47 -11.95 -19.62
CA GLY A 50 2.65 -12.24 -18.19
C GLY A 50 1.35 -12.17 -17.41
N THR A 51 0.42 -11.32 -17.84
CA THR A 51 -0.85 -11.07 -17.12
C THR A 51 -2.09 -11.60 -17.83
N GLY A 52 -2.03 -11.83 -19.14
CA GLY A 52 -3.20 -12.13 -19.97
C GLY A 52 -4.09 -10.91 -20.26
N ALA A 53 -3.72 -9.72 -19.80
CA ALA A 53 -4.44 -8.47 -20.00
C ALA A 53 -3.71 -7.59 -21.01
N SER A 54 -4.44 -7.01 -21.97
CA SER A 54 -3.84 -6.09 -22.94
C SER A 54 -3.53 -4.74 -22.30
N VAL A 55 -2.36 -4.15 -22.58
CA VAL A 55 -2.05 -2.75 -22.21
C VAL A 55 -3.12 -1.79 -22.73
N ALA A 56 -3.73 -2.07 -23.89
CA ALA A 56 -4.77 -1.23 -24.49
C ALA A 56 -6.09 -1.23 -23.70
N SER A 57 -6.33 -2.27 -22.89
CA SER A 57 -7.53 -2.40 -22.05
C SER A 57 -7.41 -1.69 -20.70
N GLY A 58 -6.26 -1.08 -20.41
CA GLY A 58 -5.92 -0.58 -19.08
C GLY A 58 -5.42 -1.70 -18.17
N VAL A 59 -4.48 -1.37 -17.29
CA VAL A 59 -4.02 -2.30 -16.25
C VAL A 59 -5.07 -2.30 -15.13
N PRO A 60 -5.74 -3.42 -14.82
CA PRO A 60 -6.69 -3.49 -13.71
C PRO A 60 -5.94 -3.49 -12.39
N VAL A 61 -5.42 -2.33 -12.02
CA VAL A 61 -4.77 -2.16 -10.73
C VAL A 61 -5.85 -1.74 -9.75
N ALA A 62 -6.26 -2.67 -8.89
CA ALA A 62 -6.78 -2.31 -7.59
C ALA A 62 -5.63 -1.70 -6.78
N VAL A 63 -5.26 -0.45 -7.10
CA VAL A 63 -4.23 0.27 -6.34
C VAL A 63 -4.88 0.59 -5.00
N ASN A 64 -4.49 -0.13 -3.96
CA ASN A 64 -4.69 0.39 -2.60
C ASN A 64 -3.69 1.54 -2.43
N LEU A 65 -4.08 2.70 -2.98
CA LEU A 65 -3.33 3.93 -2.97
C LEU A 65 -3.68 4.69 -1.71
N VAL A 66 -2.69 4.93 -0.87
CA VAL A 66 -2.81 5.88 0.24
C VAL A 66 -2.21 7.20 -0.23
N ILE A 67 -3.06 8.11 -0.66
CA ILE A 67 -2.70 9.47 -1.08
C ILE A 67 -3.53 10.47 -0.26
N SER A 68 -2.96 11.63 0.06
CA SER A 68 -3.74 12.73 0.62
C SER A 68 -4.68 13.29 -0.46
N ASP A 69 -5.83 13.81 -0.04
CA ASP A 69 -6.72 14.59 -0.88
C ASP A 69 -6.04 15.87 -1.42
N GLU A 70 -5.14 16.49 -0.67
CA GLU A 70 -4.27 17.59 -1.13
C GLU A 70 -3.37 17.13 -2.31
N ALA A 71 -2.70 15.99 -2.16
CA ALA A 71 -1.88 15.44 -3.23
C ALA A 71 -2.71 14.88 -4.39
N LEU A 72 -3.96 14.48 -4.18
CA LEU A 72 -4.83 13.97 -5.24
C LEU A 72 -5.53 15.09 -6.02
N LEU A 73 -6.03 16.11 -5.33
CA LEU A 73 -6.95 17.13 -5.86
C LEU A 73 -6.38 18.54 -5.86
N ALA A 74 -5.54 18.92 -4.89
CA ALA A 74 -5.00 20.27 -4.75
C ALA A 74 -3.61 20.47 -5.38
N GLY A 75 -3.03 19.41 -5.95
CA GLY A 75 -1.76 19.47 -6.67
C GLY A 75 -0.52 19.46 -5.78
N GLU A 76 -0.65 19.13 -4.50
CA GLU A 76 0.52 18.95 -3.63
C GLU A 76 1.40 17.77 -4.08
N ASN A 77 2.65 17.77 -3.62
CA ASN A 77 3.68 16.81 -4.02
C ASN A 77 4.01 15.78 -2.93
N GLU A 78 3.18 15.65 -1.89
CA GLU A 78 3.35 14.59 -0.87
C GLU A 78 3.27 13.21 -1.53
N ALA A 79 4.27 12.36 -1.31
CA ALA A 79 4.33 11.05 -1.93
C ALA A 79 3.15 10.17 -1.49
N ALA A 80 2.51 9.51 -2.45
CA ALA A 80 1.49 8.51 -2.19
C ALA A 80 2.15 7.15 -1.89
N ASP A 81 1.48 6.26 -1.17
CA ASP A 81 1.95 4.90 -0.95
C ASP A 81 1.10 3.90 -1.73
N VAL A 82 1.74 3.07 -2.55
CA VAL A 82 1.08 1.98 -3.28
C VAL A 82 1.36 0.68 -2.55
N ALA A 83 0.32 0.02 -2.04
CA ALA A 83 0.47 -1.23 -1.31
C ALA A 83 1.28 -2.28 -2.12
N GLY A 84 2.36 -2.79 -1.54
CA GLY A 84 3.26 -3.76 -2.16
C GLY A 84 4.32 -3.18 -3.10
N PHE A 85 4.26 -1.88 -3.42
CA PHE A 85 5.28 -1.17 -4.21
C PHE A 85 6.02 -0.10 -3.39
N GLY A 86 5.32 0.57 -2.48
CA GLY A 86 5.86 1.61 -1.61
C GLY A 86 5.58 3.03 -2.14
N PRO A 87 6.39 4.03 -1.73
CA PRO A 87 6.10 5.42 -2.03
C PRO A 87 6.28 5.74 -3.52
N VAL A 88 5.31 6.44 -4.09
CA VAL A 88 5.28 6.95 -5.47
C VAL A 88 5.04 8.46 -5.45
N PRO A 89 5.65 9.24 -6.38
CA PRO A 89 5.38 10.67 -6.48
C PRO A 89 3.90 10.96 -6.72
N ALA A 90 3.38 12.02 -6.09
CA ALA A 90 1.97 12.44 -6.20
C ALA A 90 1.49 12.57 -7.66
N GLY A 91 2.30 13.16 -8.53
CA GLY A 91 1.98 13.31 -9.95
C GLY A 91 1.79 11.97 -10.68
N ILE A 92 2.61 10.97 -10.37
CA ILE A 92 2.47 9.61 -10.94
C ILE A 92 1.21 8.95 -10.40
N ALA A 93 0.93 9.09 -9.10
CA ALA A 93 -0.28 8.57 -8.49
C ALA A 93 -1.55 9.19 -9.12
N ARG A 94 -1.58 10.52 -9.32
CA ARG A 94 -2.67 11.21 -10.01
C ARG A 94 -2.85 10.71 -11.45
N GLN A 95 -1.75 10.54 -12.19
CA GLN A 95 -1.81 10.03 -13.57
C GLN A 95 -2.34 8.59 -13.63
N LEU A 96 -1.96 7.74 -12.68
CA LEU A 96 -2.48 6.36 -12.57
C LEU A 96 -4.00 6.37 -12.29
N VAL A 97 -4.47 7.25 -11.40
CA VAL A 97 -5.91 7.38 -11.11
C VAL A 97 -6.66 7.91 -12.34
N ALA A 98 -6.16 8.96 -13.00
CA ALA A 98 -6.77 9.54 -14.19
C ALA A 98 -6.90 8.52 -15.33
N ASN A 99 -5.80 7.84 -15.66
CA ASN A 99 -5.79 6.82 -16.72
C ASN A 99 -6.74 5.64 -16.41
N ALA A 100 -6.94 5.32 -15.14
CA ALA A 100 -7.84 4.25 -14.73
C ALA A 100 -9.32 4.69 -14.79
N LEU A 101 -9.62 5.97 -14.54
CA LEU A 101 -10.97 6.55 -14.68
C LEU A 101 -11.40 6.70 -16.14
N ASP A 102 -10.45 6.94 -17.06
CA ASP A 102 -10.72 7.07 -18.50
C ASP A 102 -10.88 5.73 -19.22
N GLY A 103 -10.62 4.60 -18.54
CA GLY A 103 -10.81 3.24 -19.07
C GLY A 103 -12.08 2.56 -18.54
N ASP A 104 -12.51 1.48 -19.19
CA ASP A 104 -13.60 0.59 -18.74
C ASP A 104 -13.19 -0.27 -17.52
N THR A 105 -12.15 0.16 -16.79
CA THR A 105 -11.52 -0.55 -15.69
C THR A 105 -12.21 -0.17 -14.39
N ALA A 106 -12.69 -1.15 -13.62
CA ALA A 106 -13.35 -0.90 -12.35
C ALA A 106 -12.38 -0.29 -11.31
N VAL A 107 -12.33 1.04 -11.23
CA VAL A 107 -11.55 1.75 -10.21
C VAL A 107 -12.34 1.79 -8.89
N THR A 108 -11.87 1.06 -7.89
CA THR A 108 -12.41 1.18 -6.53
C THR A 108 -11.53 2.12 -5.72
N LEU A 109 -11.85 3.41 -5.69
CA LEU A 109 -11.28 4.34 -4.71
C LEU A 109 -11.91 4.07 -3.34
N ARG A 110 -11.11 3.61 -2.39
CA ARG A 110 -11.58 3.39 -1.02
C ARG A 110 -11.02 4.51 -0.13
N ASN A 111 -11.84 5.53 0.11
CA ASN A 111 -11.50 6.61 1.03
C ASN A 111 -11.39 6.05 2.44
N VAL A 112 -10.17 5.88 2.92
CA VAL A 112 -9.90 5.60 4.33
C VAL A 112 -9.57 6.94 4.98
N TYR A 113 -10.62 7.65 5.42
CA TYR A 113 -10.48 8.97 6.02
C TYR A 113 -9.60 8.91 7.27
N SER A 114 -8.54 9.71 7.26
CA SER A 114 -7.75 10.00 8.45
C SER A 114 -8.43 11.16 9.21
N CYS A 115 -8.49 11.08 10.55
CA CYS A 115 -9.07 12.13 11.37
C CYS A 115 -8.30 13.46 11.14
N PRO A 116 -8.97 14.58 10.78
CA PRO A 116 -8.31 15.83 10.34
C PRO A 116 -7.40 16.50 11.38
N LEU A 117 -7.51 16.16 12.67
CA LEU A 117 -6.62 16.67 13.71
C LEU A 117 -5.47 15.72 14.06
N SER A 118 -5.51 14.46 13.60
CA SER A 118 -4.88 13.38 14.37
C SER A 118 -4.40 12.17 13.56
N GLY A 119 -4.87 11.99 12.33
CA GLY A 119 -4.44 10.92 11.42
C GLY A 119 -4.81 9.50 11.84
N ALA A 120 -5.58 9.30 12.92
CA ALA A 120 -5.86 7.95 13.45
C ALA A 120 -7.15 7.35 12.85
N LEU A 121 -7.07 6.08 12.43
CA LEU A 121 -8.20 5.25 11.98
C LEU A 121 -9.04 4.79 13.17
N THR A 122 -10.29 5.23 13.25
CA THR A 122 -11.17 4.98 14.39
C THR A 122 -11.74 3.56 14.35
N ALA A 123 -11.06 2.69 15.11
CA ALA A 123 -11.47 1.43 15.73
C ALA A 123 -12.60 0.60 15.07
N MET A 124 -12.21 -0.53 14.48
CA MET A 124 -13.07 -1.70 14.34
C MET A 124 -12.64 -2.74 15.40
N GLU A 125 -13.58 -3.19 16.23
CA GLU A 125 -13.36 -4.17 17.29
C GLU A 125 -14.05 -5.50 16.94
N SER A 126 -13.45 -6.63 17.30
CA SER A 126 -14.00 -7.96 17.06
C SER A 126 -13.85 -8.86 18.29
N GLN A 127 -14.85 -9.71 18.53
CA GLN A 127 -14.81 -10.76 19.57
C GLN A 127 -13.98 -12.00 19.12
N SER A 128 -13.78 -12.15 17.80
CA SER A 128 -13.02 -13.26 17.18
C SER A 128 -11.57 -13.29 17.67
N ARG A 129 -10.94 -14.48 17.71
CA ARG A 129 -9.49 -14.60 17.90
C ARG A 129 -8.70 -14.20 16.66
N ALA A 130 -9.21 -14.56 15.48
CA ALA A 130 -8.58 -14.15 14.22
C ALA A 130 -9.00 -12.72 13.86
N PHE A 131 -8.07 -11.95 13.33
CA PHE A 131 -8.37 -10.62 12.79
C PHE A 131 -9.30 -10.76 11.57
N PRO A 132 -10.51 -10.19 11.58
CA PRO A 132 -11.43 -10.26 10.44
C PRO A 132 -10.90 -9.47 9.25
N LYS A 133 -11.40 -9.76 8.04
CA LYS A 133 -10.89 -9.21 6.78
C LYS A 133 -10.70 -7.69 6.81
N GLY A 134 -11.71 -6.93 7.24
CA GLY A 134 -11.62 -5.47 7.30
C GLY A 134 -10.54 -4.95 8.27
N LEU A 135 -10.28 -5.68 9.36
CA LEU A 135 -9.28 -5.27 10.35
C LEU A 135 -7.86 -5.59 9.84
N ARG A 136 -7.70 -6.71 9.13
CA ARG A 136 -6.45 -7.03 8.42
C ARG A 136 -6.12 -5.97 7.39
N THR A 137 -7.09 -5.60 6.55
CA THR A 137 -6.92 -4.52 5.57
C THR A 137 -6.53 -3.19 6.22
N LEU A 138 -7.17 -2.83 7.34
CA LEU A 138 -6.80 -1.63 8.10
C LEU A 138 -5.33 -1.70 8.58
N ILE A 139 -4.92 -2.84 9.13
CA ILE A 139 -3.56 -3.05 9.63
C ILE A 139 -2.56 -3.00 8.47
N ASP A 140 -2.86 -3.59 7.32
CA ASP A 140 -1.99 -3.55 6.13
C ASP A 140 -1.72 -2.12 5.67
N LEU A 141 -2.78 -1.30 5.54
CA LEU A 141 -2.66 0.10 5.13
C LEU A 141 -1.90 0.95 6.14
N ARG A 142 -2.10 0.68 7.44
CA ARG A 142 -1.44 1.41 8.52
C ARG A 142 0.03 1.03 8.66
N ASP A 143 0.34 -0.26 8.59
CA ASP A 143 1.67 -0.78 8.96
C ASP A 143 2.61 -0.89 7.77
N ARG A 144 2.08 -1.16 6.56
CA ARG A 144 2.80 -1.33 5.27
C ARG A 144 3.79 -2.50 5.25
N THR A 145 4.69 -2.57 6.22
CA THR A 145 5.70 -3.61 6.41
C THR A 145 5.67 -4.15 7.85
N CYS A 146 6.49 -5.17 8.12
CA CYS A 146 6.65 -5.75 9.44
C CYS A 146 6.98 -4.67 10.47
N ARG A 147 6.17 -4.58 11.53
CA ARG A 147 6.32 -3.57 12.59
C ARG A 147 7.40 -3.89 13.63
N THR A 148 8.11 -5.00 13.52
CA THR A 148 9.34 -5.20 14.31
C THR A 148 10.41 -4.22 13.80
N PRO A 149 11.02 -3.41 14.68
CA PRO A 149 12.00 -2.39 14.26
C PRO A 149 13.06 -2.96 13.31
N TRP A 150 13.29 -2.25 12.21
CA TRP A 150 14.31 -2.53 11.16
C TRP A 150 14.12 -3.84 10.37
N CYS A 151 12.97 -4.51 10.48
CA CYS A 151 12.73 -5.74 9.73
C CYS A 151 12.35 -5.46 8.27
N ASP A 152 11.47 -4.48 8.03
CA ASP A 152 10.95 -4.05 6.71
C ASP A 152 10.37 -5.16 5.80
N ALA A 153 10.28 -6.40 6.29
CA ALA A 153 9.75 -7.53 5.55
C ALA A 153 8.24 -7.39 5.31
N PRO A 154 7.69 -7.98 4.23
CA PRO A 154 6.25 -7.96 3.98
C PRO A 154 5.44 -8.58 5.13
N ILE A 155 4.27 -8.00 5.40
CA ILE A 155 3.33 -8.51 6.40
C ILE A 155 2.83 -9.89 5.96
N ARG A 156 2.92 -10.88 6.86
CA ARG A 156 2.38 -12.23 6.67
C ARG A 156 1.37 -12.61 7.74
N HIS A 157 1.44 -11.97 8.90
CA HIS A 157 0.52 -12.17 10.02
C HIS A 157 -0.04 -10.85 10.52
N HIS A 158 -1.34 -10.86 10.80
CA HIS A 158 -2.04 -9.85 11.58
C HIS A 158 -2.29 -10.45 12.96
N ASP A 159 -1.55 -9.99 13.96
CA ASP A 159 -1.64 -10.58 15.28
C ASP A 159 -1.56 -9.53 16.38
N HIS A 160 -1.83 -9.97 17.59
CA HIS A 160 -1.96 -9.13 18.75
C HIS A 160 -0.60 -8.67 19.25
N ILE A 161 -0.49 -7.40 19.61
CA ILE A 161 0.66 -6.81 20.28
C ILE A 161 0.71 -7.35 21.72
N LEU A 162 -0.36 -7.13 22.50
CA LEU A 162 -0.59 -7.90 23.71
C LEU A 162 -1.24 -9.23 23.30
N SER A 163 -0.52 -10.34 23.43
CA SER A 163 -0.98 -11.66 22.98
C SER A 163 -2.37 -12.02 23.53
N ARG A 164 -3.14 -12.79 22.76
CA ARG A 164 -4.49 -13.23 23.17
C ARG A 164 -4.47 -14.05 24.48
N ARG A 165 -3.41 -14.83 24.71
CA ARG A 165 -3.15 -15.55 25.99
C ARG A 165 -3.09 -14.59 27.19
N ASN A 166 -2.60 -13.38 26.99
CA ASN A 166 -2.52 -12.31 27.99
C ASN A 166 -3.75 -11.39 27.95
N LYS A 167 -4.90 -11.92 27.50
CA LYS A 167 -6.19 -11.20 27.41
C LYS A 167 -6.17 -9.98 26.46
N GLY A 168 -5.28 -9.96 25.47
CA GLY A 168 -5.30 -8.95 24.43
C GLY A 168 -6.56 -9.03 23.57
N ALA A 169 -7.26 -7.90 23.42
CA ALA A 169 -8.45 -7.80 22.59
C ALA A 169 -8.08 -7.72 21.09
N THR A 170 -8.97 -8.19 20.22
CA THR A 170 -8.81 -8.10 18.76
C THR A 170 -9.35 -6.76 18.28
N THR A 171 -8.46 -5.77 18.26
CA THR A 171 -8.80 -4.38 17.90
C THR A 171 -7.72 -3.80 17.00
N ALA A 172 -8.04 -2.69 16.33
CA ALA A 172 -7.04 -1.95 15.55
C ALA A 172 -5.86 -1.51 16.43
N HIS A 173 -6.12 -1.07 17.66
CA HIS A 173 -5.09 -0.62 18.60
C HIS A 173 -4.14 -1.74 19.02
N ASN A 174 -4.66 -2.94 19.27
CA ASN A 174 -3.88 -4.08 19.71
C ASN A 174 -3.40 -5.00 18.57
N GLY A 175 -3.72 -4.71 17.31
CA GLY A 175 -3.21 -5.48 16.16
C GLY A 175 -1.95 -4.86 15.58
N ALA A 176 -1.06 -5.71 15.05
CA ALA A 176 0.10 -5.30 14.25
C ALA A 176 0.33 -6.26 13.07
N GLY A 177 0.83 -5.73 11.96
CA GLY A 177 1.33 -6.47 10.82
C GLY A 177 2.78 -6.91 11.05
N LEU A 178 3.04 -8.21 10.98
CA LEU A 178 4.36 -8.81 11.21
C LEU A 178 4.68 -9.83 10.12
N CYS A 179 5.98 -10.01 9.82
CA CYS A 179 6.43 -11.17 9.05
C CYS A 179 6.34 -12.45 9.89
N ALA A 180 6.45 -13.62 9.26
CA ALA A 180 6.39 -14.90 9.97
C ALA A 180 7.44 -15.03 11.07
N ALA A 181 8.71 -14.74 10.75
CA ALA A 181 9.82 -14.86 11.70
C ALA A 181 9.62 -13.98 12.94
N CYS A 182 9.32 -12.69 12.75
CA CYS A 182 9.10 -11.77 13.86
C CYS A 182 7.84 -12.10 14.66
N ASN A 183 6.78 -12.57 14.00
CA ASN A 183 5.56 -12.99 14.70
C ASN A 183 5.80 -14.19 15.62
N TYR A 184 6.62 -15.15 15.19
CA TYR A 184 6.99 -16.28 16.05
C TYR A 184 7.97 -15.86 17.15
N ALA A 185 8.96 -15.02 16.82
CA ALA A 185 9.95 -14.55 17.79
C ALA A 185 9.30 -13.83 18.98
N LYS A 186 8.31 -12.94 18.75
CA LYS A 186 7.65 -12.19 19.82
C LYS A 186 6.88 -13.06 20.84
N GLU A 187 6.58 -14.31 20.50
CA GLU A 187 5.89 -15.26 21.39
C GLU A 187 6.86 -16.10 22.23
N GLY A 188 8.17 -15.99 21.95
CA GLY A 188 9.22 -16.67 22.70
C GLY A 188 9.46 -16.08 24.10
N ASP A 189 10.11 -16.87 24.95
CA ASP A 189 10.38 -16.46 26.34
C ASP A 189 11.25 -15.20 26.41
N GLY A 190 10.95 -14.32 27.37
CA GLY A 190 11.65 -13.05 27.55
C GLY A 190 11.24 -11.94 26.57
N TRP A 191 10.45 -12.24 25.54
CA TRP A 191 9.87 -11.20 24.68
C TRP A 191 8.65 -10.56 25.34
N THR A 192 8.51 -9.25 25.14
CA THR A 192 7.31 -8.52 25.58
C THR A 192 6.87 -7.56 24.48
N ALA A 193 5.56 -7.41 24.30
CA ALA A 193 5.00 -6.42 23.39
C ALA A 193 3.79 -5.75 24.05
N ARG A 194 3.76 -4.42 24.03
CA ARG A 194 2.73 -3.63 24.71
C ARG A 194 2.27 -2.47 23.83
N PRO A 195 0.97 -2.37 23.53
CA PRO A 195 0.47 -1.27 22.72
C PRO A 195 0.49 0.02 23.55
N VAL A 196 0.93 1.12 22.95
CA VAL A 196 1.02 2.42 23.60
C VAL A 196 -0.23 3.22 23.23
N ARG A 197 -0.99 3.70 24.22
CA ARG A 197 -2.13 4.59 23.98
C ARG A 197 -1.66 6.03 23.90
N ARG A 198 -1.80 6.64 22.72
CA ARG A 198 -1.75 8.09 22.52
C ARG A 198 -2.93 8.49 21.65
N HIS A 199 -3.84 9.28 22.21
CA HIS A 199 -5.02 9.75 21.48
C HIS A 199 -4.59 10.62 20.31
N GLY A 200 -5.10 10.30 19.12
CA GLY A 200 -4.94 11.14 17.94
C GLY A 200 -3.52 11.26 17.39
N ARG A 201 -2.69 10.23 17.56
CA ARG A 201 -1.33 10.20 17.03
C ARG A 201 -1.06 8.86 16.34
N THR A 202 0.08 8.79 15.66
CA THR A 202 0.65 7.57 15.07
C THR A 202 0.48 6.36 15.99
N HIS A 203 0.10 5.21 15.43
CA HIS A 203 0.00 3.97 16.19
C HIS A 203 1.37 3.50 16.67
N LEU A 204 1.50 3.23 17.97
CA LEU A 204 2.75 2.91 18.65
C LEU A 204 2.63 1.64 19.48
N PHE A 205 3.70 0.87 19.55
CA PHE A 205 3.88 -0.15 20.59
C PHE A 205 5.34 -0.29 20.99
N ASP A 206 5.55 -0.75 22.23
CA ASP A 206 6.87 -1.04 22.77
C ASP A 206 7.13 -2.56 22.68
N LEU A 207 8.33 -2.91 22.22
CA LEU A 207 8.82 -4.28 22.07
C LEU A 207 10.05 -4.45 22.98
N GLY A 208 9.97 -5.36 23.94
CA GLY A 208 11.09 -5.78 24.77
C GLY A 208 11.69 -7.09 24.25
N THR A 209 13.02 -7.16 24.19
CA THR A 209 13.77 -8.37 23.82
C THR A 209 14.17 -9.17 25.06
N PRO A 210 14.52 -10.46 24.91
CA PRO A 210 15.02 -11.29 26.01
C PRO A 210 16.32 -10.77 26.64
N THR A 211 17.07 -9.95 25.91
CA THR A 211 18.31 -9.30 26.38
C THR A 211 18.06 -8.03 27.20
N GLY A 212 16.80 -7.66 27.45
CA GLY A 212 16.41 -6.49 28.25
C GLY A 212 16.39 -5.17 27.48
N HIS A 213 16.59 -5.19 26.15
CA HIS A 213 16.45 -3.98 25.33
C HIS A 213 14.98 -3.71 25.02
N HIS A 214 14.62 -2.43 24.98
CA HIS A 214 13.28 -1.98 24.65
C HIS A 214 13.33 -1.04 23.44
N TYR A 215 12.48 -1.34 22.47
CA TYR A 215 12.37 -0.59 21.23
C TYR A 215 10.94 -0.10 21.05
N ARG A 216 10.79 1.08 20.46
CA ARG A 216 9.49 1.64 20.10
C ARG A 216 9.23 1.44 18.63
N SER A 217 8.19 0.69 18.30
CA SER A 217 7.68 0.57 16.94
C SER A 217 6.64 1.65 16.67
N ALA A 218 6.88 2.48 15.66
CA ALA A 218 5.94 3.47 15.17
C ALA A 218 5.40 3.09 13.79
N ALA A 219 4.10 3.25 13.58
CA ALA A 219 3.55 3.13 12.24
C ALA A 219 4.20 4.19 11.35
N PRO A 220 4.43 3.90 10.06
CA PRO A 220 4.79 4.93 9.10
C PRO A 220 3.82 6.11 9.19
N ARG A 221 4.32 7.31 8.93
CA ARG A 221 3.43 8.48 8.80
C ARG A 221 2.49 8.21 7.63
N LEU A 222 1.18 8.24 7.92
CA LEU A 222 0.17 8.31 6.87
C LEU A 222 0.25 9.71 6.24
N PRO A 223 -0.03 9.84 4.93
CA PRO A 223 -0.18 11.14 4.31
C PRO A 223 -1.17 12.00 5.09
N SER A 224 -0.85 13.28 5.25
CA SER A 224 -1.73 14.22 5.95
C SER A 224 -3.06 14.33 5.20
N ALA A 225 -4.21 14.23 5.87
CA ALA A 225 -5.44 14.74 5.24
C ALA A 225 -5.35 16.26 5.14
N ALA A 226 -5.98 16.82 4.10
CA ALA A 226 -5.95 18.23 3.83
C ALA A 226 -6.39 19.05 5.05
N ARG A 227 -5.70 20.17 5.29
CA ARG A 227 -6.32 21.21 6.13
C ARG A 227 -7.45 21.78 5.30
N ARG A 228 -8.68 21.75 5.83
CA ARG A 228 -9.88 22.28 5.16
C ARG A 228 -9.54 23.52 4.35
N SER A 229 -9.68 23.42 3.03
CA SER A 229 -9.45 24.52 2.11
C SER A 229 -10.28 25.73 2.55
N GLU A 230 -9.71 26.94 2.49
CA GLU A 230 -10.45 28.18 2.78
C GLU A 230 -11.72 28.28 1.94
N ILE A 231 -11.69 27.76 0.70
CA ILE A 231 -12.84 27.75 -0.22
C ILE A 231 -13.95 26.83 0.29
N GLU A 232 -13.59 25.68 0.86
CA GLU A 232 -14.56 24.72 1.42
C GLU A 232 -15.16 25.25 2.74
N ALA A 233 -14.36 25.96 3.54
CA ALA A 233 -14.86 26.67 4.73
C ALA A 233 -15.84 27.79 4.36
N ILE A 234 -15.56 28.54 3.28
CA ILE A 234 -16.44 29.59 2.75
C ILE A 234 -17.74 28.98 2.19
N LEU A 235 -17.66 27.89 1.41
CA LEU A 235 -18.84 27.20 0.86
C LEU A 235 -19.72 26.60 1.95
N ILE A 236 -19.16 25.96 2.97
CA ILE A 236 -19.92 25.41 4.10
C ILE A 236 -20.56 26.55 4.93
N ALA A 237 -19.89 27.69 5.09
CA ALA A 237 -20.48 28.85 5.75
C ALA A 237 -21.65 29.42 4.95
N HIS A 238 -21.54 29.46 3.61
CA HIS A 238 -22.61 29.93 2.73
C HIS A 238 -23.82 29.00 2.72
N LEU A 239 -23.58 27.68 2.68
CA LEU A 239 -24.63 26.65 2.69
C LEU A 239 -25.34 26.51 4.05
N ARG A 240 -24.72 26.97 5.15
CA ARG A 240 -25.35 27.02 6.49
C ARG A 240 -26.10 28.32 6.76
N ALA A 241 -25.86 29.35 5.96
CA ALA A 241 -26.53 30.64 6.04
C ALA A 241 -27.75 30.74 5.10
N SER A 242 -28.00 29.70 4.30
CA SER A 242 -29.18 29.52 3.42
C SER A 242 -30.14 28.51 4.04
#